data_AF-A0A8K0P3P3-F1
#
_entry.id   AF-A0A8K0P3P3-F1
#
_cell.length_a   1.000
_cell.length_b   1.000
_cell.length_c   1.000
_cell.angle_alpha   90.00
_cell.angle_beta   90.00
_cell.angle_gamma   90.00
#
_symmetry.space_group_name_H-M   'P 1'
#
loop_
_entity.id
_entity.type
_entity.pdbx_description
1 polymer ?
#
loop_
_entity_poly.entity_id
_entity_poly.type
_entity_poly.pdbx_seq_one_letter_code
_entity_poly.pdbx_strand_id
1 'polypeptide(L)'
;MSEATVPEKLKTAIVIPTHTGRSYKDTCNYRPISILPSLHKINKSISDNQFGFQKTKGTKIAIEKCAQTVNDALDNKSSVLLFVDLKKAFDTIDHKILLEKLFANGMRGTMH
;
A
#
# COMPACT_ATOMS: atom_id res chain seq x y z
N MET A 1 28.29 -10.25 13.10
CA MET A 1 27.02 -9.73 12.54
C MET A 1 27.17 -9.77 11.04
N SER A 2 26.42 -10.62 10.33
CA SER A 2 26.54 -10.77 8.88
C SER A 2 25.77 -9.64 8.19
N GLU A 3 26.46 -8.81 7.42
CA GLU A 3 25.85 -7.79 6.57
C GLU A 3 25.01 -8.47 5.47
N ALA A 4 23.74 -8.07 5.36
CA ALA A 4 22.87 -8.48 4.27
C ALA A 4 22.85 -7.38 3.21
N THR A 5 23.79 -7.43 2.27
CA THR A 5 23.87 -6.45 1.18
C THR A 5 22.87 -6.82 0.08
N VAL A 6 21.91 -5.93 -0.19
CA VAL A 6 20.99 -6.08 -1.33
C VAL A 6 21.81 -5.98 -2.62
N PRO A 7 21.80 -7.00 -3.51
CA PRO A 7 22.51 -6.97 -4.78
C PRO A 7 22.12 -5.75 -5.62
N GLU A 8 23.10 -5.11 -6.25
CA GLU A 8 22.91 -3.89 -7.07
C GLU A 8 21.88 -4.08 -8.19
N LYS A 9 21.79 -5.29 -8.74
CA LYS A 9 20.77 -5.66 -9.74
C LYS A 9 19.33 -5.61 -9.20
N LEU A 10 19.12 -5.75 -7.90
CA LEU A 10 17.81 -5.59 -7.24
C LEU A 10 17.49 -4.12 -6.92
N LYS A 11 18.47 -3.22 -7.00
CA LYS A 11 18.30 -1.77 -6.81
C LYS A 11 17.91 -1.05 -8.10
N THR A 12 17.99 -1.72 -9.25
CA THR A 12 17.65 -1.15 -10.55
C THR A 12 16.18 -1.43 -10.87
N ALA A 13 15.41 -0.40 -11.21
CA ALA A 13 14.01 -0.51 -11.60
C ALA A 13 13.77 0.07 -12.98
N ILE A 14 12.91 -0.57 -13.77
CA ILE A 14 12.39 0.03 -15.00
C ILE A 14 11.20 0.90 -14.61
N VAL A 15 11.29 2.20 -14.89
CA VAL A 15 10.24 3.17 -14.60
C VAL A 15 9.41 3.43 -15.86
N ILE A 16 8.13 3.06 -15.81
CA ILE A 16 7.19 3.28 -16.91
C ILE A 16 6.14 4.30 -16.46
N PRO A 17 6.08 5.50 -17.05
CA PRO A 17 5.03 6.47 -16.76
C PRO A 17 3.71 5.97 -17.35
N THR A 18 2.73 5.72 -16.48
CA THR A 18 1.39 5.26 -16.89
C THR A 18 0.36 6.37 -16.64
N HIS A 19 -0.41 6.69 -17.68
CA HIS A 19 -1.48 7.70 -17.58
C HIS A 19 -2.70 7.10 -16.87
N THR A 20 -3.21 7.80 -15.85
CA THR A 20 -4.33 7.34 -15.01
C THR A 20 -5.41 8.41 -14.80
N GLY A 21 -5.27 9.56 -15.46
CA GLY A 21 -6.16 10.71 -15.30
C GLY A 21 -7.05 10.97 -16.51
N ARG A 22 -7.74 12.11 -16.53
CA ARG A 22 -8.65 12.48 -17.63
C ARG A 22 -7.96 13.22 -18.79
N SER A 23 -6.85 13.91 -18.52
CA SER A 23 -6.15 14.76 -19.52
C SER A 23 -4.70 14.33 -19.71
N TYR A 24 -4.27 14.18 -20.96
CA TYR A 24 -2.88 13.84 -21.32
C TYR A 24 -1.90 15.01 -21.21
N LYS A 25 -2.41 16.26 -21.13
CA LYS A 25 -1.56 17.46 -21.03
C LYS A 25 -1.09 17.77 -19.62
N ASP A 26 -1.74 17.18 -18.62
CA ASP A 26 -1.39 17.38 -17.21
C ASP A 26 -0.43 16.28 -16.76
N THR A 27 0.78 16.68 -16.42
CA THR A 27 1.85 15.79 -15.95
C THR A 27 1.50 15.09 -14.64
N CYS A 28 0.58 15.65 -13.84
CA CYS A 28 0.13 15.03 -12.59
C CYS A 28 -0.70 13.74 -12.79
N ASN A 29 -1.19 13.48 -14.01
CA ASN A 29 -1.98 12.30 -14.35
C ASN A 29 -1.13 11.06 -14.66
N TYR A 30 0.19 11.21 -14.70
CA TYR A 30 1.12 10.11 -14.90
C TYR A 30 1.60 9.58 -13.55
N ARG A 31 1.51 8.27 -13.38
CA ARG A 31 2.10 7.55 -12.24
C ARG A 31 3.35 6.80 -12.71
N PRO A 32 4.51 6.99 -12.06
CA PRO A 32 5.69 6.20 -12.36
C PRO A 32 5.54 4.79 -11.77
N ILE A 33 5.35 3.78 -12.61
CA ILE A 33 5.36 2.38 -12.16
C ILE A 33 6.80 1.88 -12.23
N SER A 34 7.36 1.55 -11.06
CA SER A 34 8.67 0.92 -10.96
C SER A 34 8.52 -0.60 -10.95
N ILE A 35 9.08 -1.27 -11.95
CA ILE A 35 9.13 -2.73 -11.99
C ILE A 35 10.46 -3.17 -11.36
N LEU A 36 10.39 -3.73 -10.16
CA LEU A 36 11.55 -4.26 -9.43
C LEU A 36 11.63 -5.79 -9.57
N PRO A 37 12.83 -6.38 -9.52
CA PRO A 37 12.95 -7.83 -9.39
C PRO A 37 12.38 -8.29 -8.04
N SER A 38 11.58 -9.36 -8.05
CA SER A 38 10.72 -9.78 -6.93
C SER A 38 11.50 -10.05 -5.64
N LEU A 39 11.36 -9.15 -4.65
CA LEU A 39 11.78 -9.43 -3.28
C LEU A 39 10.69 -10.23 -2.58
N HIS A 40 11.06 -11.39 -2.03
CA HIS A 40 10.10 -12.35 -1.50
C HIS A 40 9.43 -11.88 -0.18
N LYS A 41 8.21 -12.39 -0.03
CA LYS A 41 7.20 -12.25 1.03
C LYS A 41 7.68 -11.68 2.39
N ILE A 42 7.18 -10.49 2.72
CA ILE A 42 7.23 -9.92 4.07
C ILE A 42 6.08 -10.56 4.88
N ASN A 43 6.41 -11.31 5.94
CA ASN A 43 5.41 -11.82 6.88
C ASN A 43 5.01 -10.72 7.86
N LYS A 44 4.00 -9.93 7.48
CA LYS A 44 3.52 -8.79 8.28
C LYS A 44 2.23 -9.15 9.02
N SER A 45 2.09 -8.65 10.25
CA SER A 45 0.78 -8.55 10.92
C SER A 45 0.03 -7.36 10.30
N ILE A 46 -0.98 -7.65 9.48
CA ILE A 46 -1.83 -6.64 8.84
C ILE A 46 -3.18 -6.65 9.55
N SER A 47 -3.83 -5.49 9.69
CA SER A 47 -5.16 -5.39 10.27
C SER A 47 -6.16 -6.37 9.64
N ASP A 48 -7.05 -6.93 10.45
CA ASP A 48 -8.12 -7.80 9.99
C ASP A 48 -9.13 -7.08 9.07
N ASN A 49 -9.21 -5.76 9.16
CA ASN A 49 -10.07 -4.95 8.30
C ASN A 49 -9.32 -4.40 7.06
N GLN A 50 -8.11 -4.88 6.76
CA GLN A 50 -7.44 -4.59 5.50
C GLN A 50 -7.84 -5.62 4.44
N PHE A 51 -8.61 -5.21 3.45
CA PHE A 51 -9.07 -6.11 2.39
C PHE A 51 -8.21 -6.04 1.12
N GLY A 52 -7.53 -4.92 0.88
CA GLY A 52 -6.63 -4.74 -0.26
C GLY A 52 -5.28 -5.44 -0.07
N PHE A 53 -4.75 -6.01 -1.15
CA PHE A 53 -3.43 -6.65 -1.22
C PHE A 53 -3.23 -7.86 -0.29
N GLN A 54 -4.31 -8.55 0.10
CA GLN A 54 -4.24 -9.80 0.86
C GLN A 54 -4.67 -11.01 0.02
N LYS A 55 -4.00 -12.16 0.18
CA LYS A 55 -4.21 -13.37 -0.64
C LYS A 55 -5.64 -13.95 -0.54
N THR A 56 -6.40 -13.61 0.49
CA THR A 56 -7.71 -14.20 0.79
C THR A 56 -8.82 -13.16 1.03
N LYS A 57 -8.49 -11.86 0.98
CA LYS A 57 -9.46 -10.78 1.13
C LYS A 57 -9.50 -9.99 -0.16
N GLY A 58 -10.69 -9.54 -0.52
CA GLY A 58 -10.92 -8.77 -1.73
C GLY A 58 -12.08 -7.80 -1.58
N THR A 59 -12.35 -7.04 -2.63
CA THR A 59 -13.33 -5.94 -2.62
C THR A 59 -14.74 -6.41 -2.25
N LYS A 60 -15.13 -7.62 -2.66
CA LYS A 60 -16.43 -8.21 -2.30
C LYS A 60 -16.63 -8.27 -0.78
N ILE A 61 -15.68 -8.88 -0.07
CA ILE A 61 -15.73 -9.03 1.39
C ILE A 61 -15.69 -7.66 2.07
N ALA A 62 -14.94 -6.71 1.51
CA ALA A 62 -14.88 -5.34 2.03
C ALA A 62 -16.25 -4.64 1.97
N ILE A 63 -16.94 -4.76 0.84
CA ILE A 63 -18.27 -4.18 0.62
C ILE A 63 -19.30 -4.85 1.53
N GLU A 64 -19.29 -6.19 1.60
CA GLU A 64 -20.18 -6.95 2.49
C GLU A 64 -20.00 -6.52 3.96
N LYS A 65 -18.75 -6.41 4.43
CA LYS A 65 -18.46 -5.98 5.80
C LYS A 65 -18.85 -4.52 6.05
N CYS A 66 -18.65 -3.64 5.07
CA CYS A 66 -19.07 -2.24 5.13
C CYS A 66 -20.59 -2.13 5.26
N ALA A 67 -21.34 -2.83 4.40
CA ALA A 67 -22.80 -2.84 4.42
C ALA A 67 -23.33 -3.34 5.77
N GLN A 68 -22.77 -4.43 6.30
CA GLN A 68 -23.14 -4.93 7.63
C GLN A 68 -22.89 -3.88 8.71
N THR A 69 -21.73 -3.24 8.70
CA THR A 69 -21.36 -2.21 9.70
C THR A 69 -22.30 -1.01 9.65
N VAL A 70 -22.72 -0.59 8.45
CA VAL A 70 -23.68 0.51 8.27
C VAL A 70 -25.06 0.12 8.80
N ASN A 71 -25.56 -1.08 8.46
CA ASN A 71 -26.84 -1.57 8.93
C ASN A 71 -26.88 -1.67 10.46
N ASP A 72 -25.86 -2.29 11.06
CA ASP A 72 -25.75 -2.43 12.52
C ASP A 72 -25.73 -1.06 13.23
N ALA A 73 -25.12 -0.05 12.59
CA ALA A 73 -25.07 1.30 13.13
C ALA A 73 -26.41 2.04 13.02
N LEU A 74 -27.15 1.84 11.92
CA LEU A 74 -28.48 2.42 11.70
C LEU A 74 -29.51 1.89 12.70
N ASP A 75 -29.41 0.61 13.06
CA ASP A 75 -30.29 -0.01 14.05
C ASP A 75 -30.09 0.57 15.47
N ASN A 76 -28.92 1.13 15.76
CA ASN A 76 -28.50 1.50 17.12
C ASN A 76 -28.37 3.01 17.40
N LYS A 77 -28.51 3.91 16.39
CA LYS A 77 -28.58 5.40 16.44
C LYS A 77 -28.33 6.01 15.05
N SER A 78 -28.16 7.33 14.96
CA SER A 78 -27.61 8.01 13.77
C SER A 78 -26.13 7.68 13.57
N SER A 79 -25.75 7.36 12.33
CA SER A 79 -24.38 7.03 11.93
C SER A 79 -23.84 8.00 10.88
N VAL A 80 -22.51 8.16 10.84
CA VAL A 80 -21.82 8.95 9.82
C VAL A 80 -20.74 8.07 9.19
N LEU A 81 -20.74 7.99 7.86
CA LEU A 81 -19.73 7.27 7.10
C LEU A 81 -18.82 8.26 6.37
N LEU A 82 -17.50 8.13 6.58
CA LEU A 82 -16.49 8.96 5.95
C LEU A 82 -15.63 8.11 4.99
N PHE A 83 -15.56 8.55 3.74
CA PHE A 83 -14.64 7.98 2.75
C PHE A 83 -13.40 8.88 2.63
N VAL A 84 -12.23 8.29 2.83
CA VAL A 84 -10.93 8.99 2.75
C VAL A 84 -10.09 8.34 1.66
N ASP A 85 -9.56 9.16 0.75
CA ASP A 85 -8.62 8.73 -0.28
C ASP A 85 -7.33 9.56 -0.22
N LEU A 86 -6.20 8.92 -0.48
CA LEU A 86 -4.88 9.53 -0.45
C LEU A 86 -4.38 9.81 -1.87
N LYS A 87 -4.19 11.09 -2.20
CA LYS A 87 -3.61 11.48 -3.49
C LYS A 87 -2.16 11.01 -3.56
N LYS A 88 -1.85 10.28 -4.65
CA LYS A 88 -0.49 9.79 -4.95
C LYS A 88 0.15 9.04 -3.76
N ALA A 89 -0.63 8.19 -3.10
CA ALA A 89 -0.26 7.54 -1.84
C ALA A 89 1.10 6.84 -1.81
N PHE A 90 1.60 6.33 -2.95
CA PHE A 90 2.93 5.71 -3.04
C PHE A 90 4.05 6.74 -3.20
N ASP A 91 3.80 7.82 -3.91
CA ASP A 91 4.76 8.90 -4.15
C ASP A 91 4.93 9.80 -2.91
N THR A 92 3.98 9.75 -1.98
CA THR A 92 3.93 10.60 -0.77
C THR A 92 4.38 9.88 0.51
N ILE A 93 4.90 8.66 0.40
CA ILE A 93 5.38 7.91 1.57
C ILE A 93 6.68 8.52 2.07
N ASP A 94 6.69 8.91 3.34
CA ASP A 94 7.93 9.25 4.03
C ASP A 94 8.81 7.99 4.16
N HIS A 95 9.97 8.04 3.51
CA HIS A 95 10.90 6.91 3.50
C HIS A 95 11.42 6.57 4.90
N LYS A 96 11.69 7.55 5.77
CA LYS A 96 12.19 7.30 7.13
C LYS A 96 11.15 6.53 7.95
N ILE A 97 9.89 6.98 7.95
CA ILE A 97 8.79 6.31 8.66
C ILE A 97 8.54 4.91 8.08
N LEU A 98 8.61 4.76 6.75
CA LEU A 98 8.50 3.46 6.10
C LEU A 98 9.59 2.51 6.59
N LEU A 99 10.84 2.94 6.57
CA LEU A 99 11.99 2.13 7.00
C LEU A 99 11.90 1.73 8.48
N GLU A 100 11.52 2.65 9.36
CA GLU A 100 11.28 2.35 10.78
C GLU A 100 10.21 1.27 10.97
N LYS A 101 9.09 1.37 10.22
CA LYS A 101 8.03 0.36 10.25
C LYS A 101 8.50 -0.99 9.69
N LEU A 102 9.25 -0.99 8.59
CA LEU A 102 9.78 -2.21 7.98
C LEU A 102 10.78 -2.89 8.92
N PHE A 103 11.62 -2.11 9.60
CA PHE A 103 12.50 -2.59 10.66
C PHE A 103 11.69 -3.19 11.81
N ALA A 104 10.69 -2.49 12.35
CA ALA A 104 9.83 -3.04 13.40
C ALA A 104 9.15 -4.37 13.00
N ASN A 105 8.86 -4.56 11.71
CA ASN A 105 8.26 -5.79 11.17
C ASN A 105 9.29 -6.87 10.76
N GLY A 106 10.53 -6.78 11.23
CA GLY A 106 11.51 -7.86 11.12
C GLY A 106 12.42 -7.81 9.89
N MET A 107 12.31 -6.79 9.03
CA MET A 107 13.34 -6.57 8.01
C MET A 107 14.59 -5.94 8.65
N ARG A 108 15.69 -6.68 8.62
CA ARG A 108 16.99 -6.30 9.20
C ARG A 108 18.04 -6.16 8.11
N GLY A 109 18.99 -5.24 8.30
CA GLY A 109 20.11 -5.00 7.41
C GLY A 109 20.52 -3.52 7.42
N THR A 110 21.79 -3.24 7.14
CA THR A 110 22.31 -1.88 6.93
C THR A 110 21.84 -1.43 5.55
N MET A 111 20.97 -0.42 5.50
CA MET A 111 20.52 0.15 4.24
C MET A 111 21.27 1.46 4.00
N HIS A 112 22.22 1.39 3.06
CA HIS A 112 22.82 2.55 2.39
C HIS A 112 21.98 2.97 1.19
#